data_AF-G2SZW0-F1
#
_entry.id   AF-G2SZW0-F1
#
_cell.length_a   1.000
_cell.length_b   1.000
_cell.length_c   1.000
_cell.angle_alpha   90.00
_cell.angle_beta   90.00
_cell.angle_gamma   90.00
#
_symmetry.space_group_name_H-M   'P 1'
#
loop_
_entity.id
_entity.type
_entity.pdbx_description
1 polymer ?
#
loop_
_entity_poly.entity_id
_entity_poly.type
_entity_poly.pdbx_seq_one_letter_code
_entity_poly.pdbx_strand_id
1 'polypeptide(L)'
;MPLEELDNYLKGDKLIKVLIDKDCRIKRDIVPTDIDYHVRKPSAREYDDCCNEFWNVTPYVIKGLCRKEILFAIDHFNQIVRHELLRMISWKVGIETGFKLSVGKNYKFIERYISEDLWEKLLSTYRMDSYENIWEALFLCHQLFRAVSGEVAERLHYAYPEYDTMLALVQGPRGSLSGFLYCSVFLSVPRNTRCPNCFV
;
A
#
# COMPACT_ATOMS: atom_id res chain seq x y z
N MET A 1 -23.22 24.67 7.85
CA MET A 1 -22.53 25.44 6.79
C MET A 1 -23.33 26.70 6.53
N PRO A 2 -22.71 27.88 6.59
CA PRO A 2 -23.32 29.14 6.18
C PRO A 2 -23.76 29.12 4.71
N LEU A 3 -24.85 29.81 4.34
CA LEU A 3 -25.38 29.77 2.97
C LEU A 3 -24.45 30.50 1.99
N GLU A 4 -23.65 31.43 2.47
CA GLU A 4 -22.64 32.18 1.73
C GLU A 4 -21.52 31.25 1.20
N GLU A 5 -21.34 30.09 1.81
CA GLU A 5 -20.32 29.09 1.44
C GLU A 5 -20.86 27.99 0.51
N LEU A 6 -22.17 28.00 0.21
CA LEU A 6 -22.83 26.93 -0.53
C LEU A 6 -22.13 26.63 -1.87
N ASP A 7 -21.79 27.66 -2.64
CA ASP A 7 -21.11 27.49 -3.93
C ASP A 7 -19.72 26.88 -3.79
N ASN A 8 -18.98 27.22 -2.74
CA ASN A 8 -17.66 26.66 -2.46
C ASN A 8 -17.76 25.20 -2.03
N TYR A 9 -18.74 24.88 -1.18
CA TYR A 9 -19.01 23.51 -0.76
C TYR A 9 -19.40 22.60 -1.92
N LEU A 10 -20.30 23.06 -2.80
CA LEU A 10 -20.70 22.34 -4.01
C LEU A 10 -19.58 22.20 -5.05
N LYS A 11 -18.50 22.98 -4.93
CA LYS A 11 -17.28 22.83 -5.76
C LYS A 11 -16.24 21.91 -5.11
N GLY A 12 -16.36 21.63 -3.82
CA GLY A 12 -15.38 20.87 -3.05
C GLY A 12 -15.38 19.39 -3.40
N ASP A 13 -16.37 18.64 -2.91
CA ASP A 13 -16.46 17.20 -3.12
C ASP A 13 -17.50 16.87 -4.21
N LYS A 14 -17.11 16.10 -5.22
CA LYS A 14 -18.02 15.66 -6.29
C LYS A 14 -18.96 14.53 -5.85
N LEU A 15 -18.80 13.96 -4.65
CA LEU A 15 -19.71 12.95 -4.10
C LEU A 15 -20.98 13.53 -3.46
N ILE A 16 -21.14 14.87 -3.45
CA ILE A 16 -22.29 15.52 -2.82
C ILE A 16 -23.58 15.12 -3.53
N LYS A 17 -24.54 14.59 -2.76
CA LYS A 17 -25.91 14.34 -3.19
C LYS A 17 -26.86 15.32 -2.53
N VAL A 18 -27.50 16.17 -3.33
CA VAL A 18 -28.55 17.08 -2.85
C VAL A 18 -29.82 16.26 -2.60
N LEU A 19 -30.34 16.31 -1.38
CA LEU A 19 -31.60 15.62 -1.01
C LEU A 19 -32.82 16.52 -1.17
N ILE A 20 -32.67 17.81 -0.83
CA ILE A 20 -33.73 18.81 -0.90
C ILE A 20 -33.10 20.20 -1.02
N ASP A 21 -33.68 21.04 -1.88
CA ASP A 21 -33.40 22.47 -1.97
C ASP A 21 -34.72 23.23 -1.83
N LYS A 22 -34.96 23.80 -0.64
CA LYS A 22 -36.24 24.45 -0.30
C LYS A 22 -36.39 25.84 -0.92
N ASP A 23 -35.26 26.50 -1.18
CA ASP A 23 -35.21 27.89 -1.62
C ASP A 23 -34.82 28.01 -3.10
N CYS A 24 -34.67 26.88 -3.81
CA CYS A 24 -34.21 26.82 -5.20
C CYS A 24 -32.88 27.56 -5.44
N ARG A 25 -31.94 27.47 -4.49
CA ARG A 25 -30.63 28.14 -4.55
C ARG A 25 -29.66 27.45 -5.52
N ILE A 26 -29.83 26.15 -5.74
CA ILE A 26 -28.95 25.33 -6.55
C ILE A 26 -29.42 25.41 -8.02
N LYS A 27 -28.68 26.18 -8.83
CA LYS A 27 -29.05 26.47 -10.23
C LYS A 27 -28.61 25.41 -11.25
N ARG A 28 -27.83 24.42 -10.81
CA ARG A 28 -27.28 23.36 -11.66
C ARG A 28 -27.60 22.00 -11.07
N ASP A 29 -27.78 21.00 -11.92
CA ASP A 29 -27.90 19.64 -11.43
C ASP A 29 -26.56 19.18 -10.83
N ILE A 30 -26.61 18.59 -9.64
CA ILE A 30 -25.44 18.09 -8.92
C ILE A 30 -25.52 16.57 -8.95
N VAL A 31 -24.85 15.98 -9.93
CA VAL A 31 -24.74 14.52 -10.06
C VAL A 31 -23.51 14.06 -9.26
N PRO A 32 -23.68 13.21 -8.24
CA PRO A 32 -22.56 12.67 -7.49
C PRO A 32 -21.64 11.83 -8.40
N THR A 33 -20.34 12.10 -8.38
CA THR A 33 -19.33 11.33 -9.11
C THR A 33 -18.11 11.08 -8.23
N ASP A 34 -17.50 9.91 -8.39
CA ASP A 34 -16.28 9.50 -7.66
C ASP A 34 -15.00 9.71 -8.49
N ILE A 35 -15.09 10.45 -9.60
CA ILE A 35 -14.02 10.57 -10.61
C ILE A 35 -12.70 11.10 -10.03
N ASP A 36 -12.78 11.98 -9.03
CA ASP A 36 -11.59 12.53 -8.36
C ASP A 36 -10.86 11.48 -7.49
N TYR A 37 -11.53 10.37 -7.18
CA TYR A 37 -11.01 9.26 -6.39
C TYR A 37 -10.64 8.05 -7.23
N HIS A 38 -10.75 8.14 -8.56
CA HIS A 38 -10.35 7.04 -9.44
C HIS A 38 -8.86 6.77 -9.31
N VAL A 39 -8.50 5.48 -9.37
CA VAL A 39 -7.09 5.09 -9.39
C VAL A 39 -6.43 5.79 -10.58
N ARG A 40 -5.34 6.51 -10.32
CA ARG A 40 -4.57 7.17 -11.37
C ARG A 40 -3.47 6.24 -11.85
N LYS A 41 -3.24 6.21 -13.17
CA LYS A 41 -2.10 5.51 -13.76
C LYS A 41 -0.80 6.08 -13.18
N PRO A 42 0.06 5.26 -12.56
CA PRO A 42 1.34 5.74 -12.05
C PRO A 42 2.26 6.08 -13.21
N SER A 43 3.06 7.12 -13.05
CA SER A 43 4.27 7.33 -13.83
C SER A 43 5.34 6.29 -13.49
N ALA A 44 6.33 6.12 -14.36
CA ALA A 44 7.48 5.24 -14.08
C ALA A 44 8.20 5.61 -12.77
N ARG A 45 8.25 6.90 -12.45
CA ARG A 45 8.85 7.40 -11.21
C ARG A 45 8.01 7.05 -9.99
N GLU A 46 6.70 7.27 -10.02
CA GLU A 46 5.81 6.89 -8.90
C GLU A 46 5.84 5.38 -8.64
N TYR A 47 5.94 4.58 -9.71
CA TYR A 47 6.14 3.14 -9.59
C TYR A 47 7.47 2.77 -8.92
N ASP A 48 8.58 3.38 -9.33
CA ASP A 48 9.89 3.15 -8.73
C ASP A 48 9.92 3.61 -7.26
N ASP A 49 9.37 4.79 -6.96
CA ASP A 49 9.25 5.34 -5.60
C ASP A 49 8.46 4.37 -4.68
N CYS A 50 7.42 3.71 -5.20
CA CYS A 50 6.66 2.67 -4.49
C CYS A 50 7.50 1.45 -4.16
N CYS A 51 8.25 0.96 -5.14
CA CYS A 51 9.16 -0.16 -4.92
C CYS A 51 10.25 0.21 -3.91
N ASN A 52 10.86 1.38 -4.06
CA ASN A 52 11.91 1.88 -3.19
C ASN A 52 11.41 2.04 -1.74
N GLU A 53 10.24 2.65 -1.53
CA GLU A 53 9.68 2.84 -0.18
C GLU A 53 9.37 1.49 0.49
N PHE A 54 8.74 0.56 -0.24
CA PHE A 54 8.44 -0.79 0.26
C PHE A 54 9.72 -1.48 0.76
N TRP A 55 10.75 -1.56 -0.09
CA TRP A 55 11.97 -2.31 0.23
C TRP A 55 12.88 -1.59 1.23
N ASN A 56 12.90 -0.25 1.26
CA ASN A 56 13.70 0.50 2.22
C ASN A 56 13.16 0.43 3.65
N VAL A 57 11.84 0.29 3.82
CA VAL A 57 11.22 0.21 5.15
C VAL A 57 11.18 -1.22 5.69
N THR A 58 11.16 -2.24 4.84
CA THR A 58 11.27 -3.65 5.25
C THR A 58 12.39 -3.93 6.28
N PRO A 59 13.62 -3.42 6.12
CA PRO A 59 14.68 -3.52 7.13
C PRO A 59 14.30 -3.02 8.53
N TYR A 60 13.43 -2.02 8.66
CA TYR A 60 12.99 -1.48 9.95
C TYR A 60 12.05 -2.46 10.65
N VAL A 61 11.13 -3.07 9.90
CA VAL A 61 10.27 -4.16 10.39
C VAL A 61 11.14 -5.30 10.91
N ILE A 62 12.11 -5.74 10.09
CA ILE A 62 13.06 -6.81 10.45
C ILE A 62 13.84 -6.46 11.71
N LYS A 63 14.41 -5.24 11.79
CA LYS A 63 15.15 -4.77 12.97
C LYS A 63 14.26 -4.79 14.22
N GLY A 64 13.01 -4.35 14.12
CA GLY A 64 12.05 -4.39 15.21
C GLY A 64 11.79 -5.82 15.71
N LEU A 65 11.54 -6.75 14.79
CA LEU A 65 11.33 -8.17 15.13
C LEU A 65 12.56 -8.79 15.80
N CYS A 66 13.76 -8.49 15.30
CA CYS A 66 15.02 -8.98 15.85
C CYS A 66 15.36 -8.40 17.23
N ARG A 67 14.95 -7.16 17.50
CA ARG A 67 15.14 -6.48 18.78
C ARG A 67 14.04 -6.74 19.79
N LYS A 68 13.03 -7.55 19.44
CA LYS A 68 11.84 -7.78 20.26
C LYS A 68 11.05 -6.49 20.54
N GLU A 69 10.96 -5.63 19.54
CA GLU A 69 10.19 -4.38 19.53
C GLU A 69 8.93 -4.58 18.66
N ILE A 70 7.97 -5.39 19.13
CA ILE A 70 6.83 -5.85 18.29
C ILE A 70 5.96 -4.69 17.76
N LEU A 71 5.64 -3.70 18.59
CA LEU A 71 4.81 -2.57 18.18
C LEU A 71 5.51 -1.69 17.13
N PHE A 72 6.82 -1.48 17.29
CA PHE A 72 7.63 -0.77 16.30
C PHE A 72 7.60 -1.47 14.94
N ALA A 73 7.73 -2.81 14.93
CA ALA A 73 7.66 -3.60 13.71
C ALA A 73 6.25 -3.54 13.08
N ILE A 74 5.19 -3.69 13.87
CA ILE A 74 3.79 -3.62 13.41
C ILE A 74 3.48 -2.26 12.82
N ASP A 75 3.92 -1.16 13.43
CA ASP A 75 3.64 0.18 12.94
C ASP A 75 4.28 0.43 11.57
N HIS A 76 5.57 0.11 11.40
CA HIS A 76 6.25 0.24 10.10
C HIS A 76 5.65 -0.70 9.04
N PHE A 77 5.25 -1.91 9.45
CA PHE A 77 4.58 -2.85 8.57
C PHE A 77 3.25 -2.26 8.07
N ASN A 78 2.42 -1.77 8.98
CA ASN A 78 1.04 -1.36 8.68
C ASN A 78 0.99 -0.04 7.92
N GLN A 79 1.80 0.93 8.34
CA GLN A 79 1.74 2.29 7.82
C GLN A 79 2.46 2.43 6.48
N ILE A 80 3.50 1.62 6.23
CA ILE A 80 4.36 1.78 5.06
C ILE A 80 4.36 0.51 4.21
N VAL A 81 4.89 -0.62 4.70
CA VAL A 81 5.09 -1.83 3.87
C VAL A 81 3.78 -2.33 3.27
N ARG A 82 2.73 -2.53 4.09
CA ARG A 82 1.41 -2.96 3.60
C ARG A 82 0.71 -1.85 2.81
N HIS A 83 0.94 -0.58 3.16
CA HIS A 83 0.37 0.54 2.41
C HIS A 83 0.87 0.55 0.97
N GLU A 84 2.17 0.35 0.77
CA GLU A 84 2.78 0.26 -0.56
C GLU A 84 2.33 -0.98 -1.33
N LEU A 85 2.13 -2.12 -0.65
CA LEU A 85 1.49 -3.29 -1.27
C LEU A 85 0.07 -2.96 -1.77
N LEU A 86 -0.76 -2.34 -0.93
CA LEU A 86 -2.13 -1.97 -1.32
C LEU A 86 -2.13 -0.96 -2.48
N ARG A 87 -1.18 -0.01 -2.48
CA ARG A 87 -0.97 0.93 -3.57
C ARG A 87 -0.64 0.20 -4.87
N MET A 88 0.29 -0.75 -4.84
CA MET A 88 0.68 -1.56 -5.99
C MET A 88 -0.49 -2.41 -6.51
N ILE A 89 -1.26 -3.06 -5.62
CA ILE A 89 -2.48 -3.80 -6.00
C ILE A 89 -3.52 -2.86 -6.62
N SER A 90 -3.68 -1.64 -6.08
CA SER A 90 -4.62 -0.67 -6.64
C SER A 90 -4.25 -0.29 -8.08
N TRP A 91 -2.96 -0.19 -8.41
CA TRP A 91 -2.51 0.04 -9.79
C TRP A 91 -2.76 -1.16 -10.69
N LYS A 92 -2.57 -2.39 -10.22
CA LYS A 92 -2.98 -3.59 -10.95
C LYS A 92 -4.47 -3.55 -11.29
N VAL A 93 -5.33 -3.27 -10.30
CA VAL A 93 -6.77 -3.09 -10.52
C VAL A 93 -7.04 -1.96 -11.51
N GLY A 94 -6.33 -0.84 -11.40
CA GLY A 94 -6.42 0.29 -12.33
C GLY A 94 -6.09 -0.12 -13.78
N ILE A 95 -5.06 -0.94 -13.99
CA ILE A 95 -4.68 -1.46 -15.31
C ILE A 95 -5.79 -2.34 -15.88
N GLU A 96 -6.34 -3.26 -15.07
CA GLU A 96 -7.38 -4.20 -15.50
C GLU A 96 -8.72 -3.51 -15.82
N THR A 97 -8.99 -2.39 -15.15
CA THR A 97 -10.26 -1.65 -15.26
C THR A 97 -10.15 -0.39 -16.11
N GLY A 98 -8.96 -0.11 -16.66
CA GLY A 98 -8.68 1.08 -17.47
C GLY A 98 -8.70 2.40 -16.70
N PHE A 99 -8.43 2.37 -15.38
CA PHE A 99 -8.36 3.52 -14.48
C PHE A 99 -9.67 4.31 -14.36
N LYS A 100 -10.81 3.61 -14.41
CA LYS A 100 -12.17 4.20 -14.41
C LYS A 100 -12.94 4.02 -13.11
N LEU A 101 -12.29 3.59 -12.04
CA LEU A 101 -12.96 3.35 -10.76
C LEU A 101 -12.10 3.75 -9.57
N SER A 102 -12.77 4.00 -8.45
CA SER A 102 -12.13 4.17 -7.15
C SER A 102 -12.09 2.85 -6.36
N VAL A 103 -10.94 2.54 -5.76
CA VAL A 103 -10.82 1.45 -4.76
C VAL A 103 -11.29 1.87 -3.37
N GLY A 104 -11.83 3.09 -3.24
CA GLY A 104 -12.35 3.65 -2.01
C GLY A 104 -11.25 4.13 -1.04
N LYS A 105 -11.63 5.01 -0.12
CA LYS A 105 -10.73 5.47 0.96
C LYS A 105 -10.20 4.27 1.76
N ASN A 106 -8.88 4.26 2.00
CA ASN A 106 -8.17 3.16 2.66
C ASN A 106 -8.42 1.79 1.98
N TYR A 107 -8.58 1.76 0.66
CA TYR A 107 -8.72 0.53 -0.13
C TYR A 107 -9.95 -0.32 0.24
N LYS A 108 -10.97 0.28 0.86
CA LYS A 108 -12.16 -0.43 1.39
C LYS A 108 -12.97 -1.22 0.35
N PHE A 109 -12.73 -0.99 -0.95
CA PHE A 109 -13.42 -1.71 -2.04
C PHE A 109 -12.48 -2.62 -2.84
N ILE A 110 -11.21 -2.76 -2.45
CA ILE A 110 -10.21 -3.49 -3.23
C ILE A 110 -10.58 -4.98 -3.43
N GLU A 111 -11.20 -5.61 -2.44
CA GLU A 111 -11.71 -6.98 -2.47
C GLU A 111 -12.61 -7.25 -3.68
N ARG A 112 -13.39 -6.25 -4.11
CA ARG A 112 -14.35 -6.40 -5.22
C ARG A 112 -13.69 -6.56 -6.58
N TYR A 113 -12.39 -6.25 -6.67
CA TYR A 113 -11.67 -6.12 -7.94
C TYR A 113 -10.48 -7.06 -8.07
N ILE A 114 -10.12 -7.79 -7.01
CA ILE A 114 -9.02 -8.75 -7.00
C ILE A 114 -9.56 -10.18 -6.95
N SER A 115 -8.73 -11.15 -7.31
CA SER A 115 -9.09 -12.56 -7.16
C SER A 115 -9.22 -12.94 -5.68
N GLU A 116 -10.05 -13.95 -5.40
CA GLU A 116 -10.22 -14.53 -4.07
C GLU A 116 -8.88 -14.99 -3.47
N ASP A 117 -8.04 -15.69 -4.26
CA ASP A 117 -6.69 -16.10 -3.83
C ASP A 117 -5.79 -14.91 -3.43
N LEU A 118 -5.84 -13.79 -4.17
CA LEU A 118 -5.06 -12.60 -3.81
C LEU A 118 -5.62 -11.93 -2.55
N TRP A 119 -6.94 -11.92 -2.38
CA TRP A 119 -7.59 -11.39 -1.19
C TRP A 119 -7.25 -12.21 0.07
N GLU A 120 -7.34 -13.53 0.00
CA GLU A 120 -7.00 -14.42 1.12
C GLU A 120 -5.54 -14.26 1.55
N LYS A 121 -4.62 -14.19 0.57
CA LYS A 121 -3.20 -13.92 0.85
C LYS A 121 -3.00 -12.53 1.47
N LEU A 122 -3.68 -11.51 0.94
CA LEU A 122 -3.61 -10.16 1.51
C LEU A 122 -4.12 -10.13 2.95
N LEU A 123 -5.28 -10.74 3.24
CA LEU A 123 -5.83 -10.85 4.60
C LEU A 123 -4.89 -11.62 5.53
N SER A 124 -4.23 -12.66 5.03
CA SER A 124 -3.24 -13.43 5.81
C SER A 124 -2.06 -12.58 6.27
N THR A 125 -1.75 -11.46 5.59
CA THR A 125 -0.72 -10.50 6.05
C THR A 125 -1.14 -9.69 7.29
N TYR A 126 -2.39 -9.79 7.77
CA TYR A 126 -2.87 -9.07 8.96
C TYR A 126 -2.71 -9.87 10.26
N ARG A 127 -2.29 -11.15 10.21
CA ARG A 127 -1.96 -11.94 11.40
C ARG A 127 -0.70 -11.38 12.07
N MET A 128 -0.88 -10.65 13.18
CA MET A 128 0.18 -9.90 13.87
C MET A 128 0.16 -10.06 15.40
N ASP A 129 -0.44 -11.14 15.89
CA ASP A 129 -0.62 -11.49 17.30
C ASP A 129 0.59 -12.20 17.94
N SER A 130 1.62 -12.52 17.16
CA SER A 130 2.90 -13.07 17.63
C SER A 130 4.06 -12.67 16.73
N TYR A 131 5.31 -12.82 17.19
CA TYR A 131 6.49 -12.56 16.37
C TYR A 131 6.55 -13.48 15.15
N GLU A 132 6.22 -14.75 15.34
CA GLU A 132 6.19 -15.78 14.30
C GLU A 132 5.17 -15.40 13.22
N ASN A 133 3.98 -14.97 13.62
CA ASN A 133 2.94 -14.54 12.70
C ASN A 133 3.34 -13.29 11.92
N ILE A 134 4.03 -12.33 12.53
CA ILE A 134 4.52 -11.14 11.81
C ILE A 134 5.62 -11.49 10.80
N TRP A 135 6.50 -12.45 11.13
CA TRP A 135 7.47 -12.96 10.17
C TRP A 135 6.80 -13.62 8.97
N GLU A 136 5.83 -14.50 9.21
CA GLU A 136 5.03 -15.13 8.15
C GLU A 136 4.32 -14.07 7.29
N ALA A 137 3.67 -13.10 7.93
CA ALA A 137 3.01 -11.99 7.25
C ALA A 137 3.99 -11.17 6.39
N LEU A 138 5.21 -10.91 6.87
CA LEU A 138 6.22 -10.16 6.14
C LEU A 138 6.69 -10.91 4.89
N PHE A 139 6.96 -12.21 5.02
CA PHE A 139 7.37 -13.02 3.89
C PHE A 139 6.27 -13.16 2.84
N LEU A 140 5.03 -13.32 3.28
CA LEU A 140 3.88 -13.33 2.38
C LEU A 140 3.72 -11.98 1.68
N CYS A 141 3.87 -10.87 2.41
CA CYS A 141 3.84 -9.52 1.86
C CYS A 141 4.91 -9.31 0.79
N HIS A 142 6.14 -9.79 1.00
CA HIS A 142 7.20 -9.75 -0.02
C HIS A 142 6.86 -10.55 -1.28
N GLN A 143 6.31 -11.76 -1.11
CA GLN A 143 5.90 -12.59 -2.26
C GLN A 143 4.80 -11.91 -3.08
N LEU A 144 3.78 -11.38 -2.40
CA LEU A 144 2.71 -10.62 -3.02
C LEU A 144 3.25 -9.39 -3.74
N PHE A 145 4.11 -8.61 -3.08
CA PHE A 145 4.66 -7.39 -3.67
C PHE A 145 5.45 -7.68 -4.94
N ARG A 146 6.35 -8.67 -4.93
CA ARG A 146 7.12 -9.09 -6.12
C ARG A 146 6.22 -9.51 -7.29
N ALA A 147 5.20 -10.31 -7.00
CA ALA A 147 4.28 -10.78 -8.03
C ALA A 147 3.50 -9.61 -8.67
N VAL A 148 2.90 -8.76 -7.83
CA VAL A 148 2.06 -7.65 -8.32
C VAL A 148 2.90 -6.55 -8.97
N SER A 149 4.05 -6.18 -8.38
CA SER A 149 4.92 -5.15 -8.94
C SER A 149 5.57 -5.59 -10.25
N GLY A 150 5.89 -6.88 -10.40
CA GLY A 150 6.37 -7.46 -11.66
C GLY A 150 5.33 -7.38 -12.76
N GLU A 151 4.09 -7.76 -12.46
CA GLU A 151 2.97 -7.65 -13.39
C GLU A 151 2.71 -6.19 -13.80
N VAL A 152 2.70 -5.26 -12.84
CA VAL A 152 2.51 -3.83 -13.12
C VAL A 152 3.63 -3.28 -14.01
N ALA A 153 4.90 -3.64 -13.75
CA ALA A 153 6.02 -3.24 -14.60
C ALA A 153 5.87 -3.75 -16.04
N GLU A 154 5.53 -5.04 -16.21
CA GLU A 154 5.33 -5.64 -17.52
C GLU A 154 4.19 -4.94 -18.29
N ARG A 155 3.04 -4.76 -17.64
CA ARG A 155 1.82 -4.21 -18.25
C ARG A 155 1.93 -2.73 -18.58
N LEU A 156 2.75 -1.97 -17.85
CA LEU A 156 2.99 -0.55 -18.09
C LEU A 156 4.28 -0.26 -18.86
N HIS A 157 5.07 -1.29 -19.18
CA HIS A 157 6.39 -1.20 -19.81
C HIS A 157 7.40 -0.36 -19.00
N TYR A 158 7.42 -0.55 -17.68
CA TYR A 158 8.39 0.06 -16.77
C TYR A 158 9.55 -0.91 -16.48
N ALA A 159 10.71 -0.35 -16.12
CA ALA A 159 11.83 -1.16 -15.65
C ALA A 159 11.49 -1.74 -14.27
N TYR A 160 11.64 -3.04 -14.10
CA TYR A 160 11.49 -3.69 -12.79
C TYR A 160 12.75 -3.42 -11.95
N PRO A 161 12.62 -2.81 -10.76
CA PRO A 161 13.78 -2.45 -9.96
C PRO A 161 14.34 -3.64 -9.18
N GLU A 162 15.67 -3.72 -9.10
CA GLU A 162 16.39 -4.81 -8.41
C GLU A 162 16.58 -4.58 -6.90
N TYR A 163 15.59 -3.98 -6.22
CA TYR A 163 15.65 -3.75 -4.77
C TYR A 163 15.51 -5.05 -3.95
N ASP A 164 14.86 -6.06 -4.52
CA ASP A 164 14.67 -7.41 -3.96
C ASP A 164 15.98 -8.10 -3.57
N THR A 165 17.04 -7.86 -4.36
CA THR A 165 18.30 -8.61 -4.32
C THR A 165 18.98 -8.57 -2.96
N MET A 166 18.77 -7.51 -2.16
CA MET A 166 19.28 -7.41 -0.78
C MET A 166 18.63 -8.41 0.19
N LEU A 167 17.38 -8.82 -0.05
CA LEU A 167 16.60 -9.69 0.84
C LEU A 167 16.51 -11.13 0.34
N ALA A 168 16.71 -11.36 -0.96
CA ALA A 168 16.79 -12.70 -1.55
C ALA A 168 17.92 -13.56 -0.95
N LEU A 169 19.05 -12.93 -0.57
CA LEU A 169 20.20 -13.61 0.06
C LEU A 169 19.89 -14.21 1.45
N VAL A 170 18.79 -13.76 2.08
CA VAL A 170 18.40 -14.21 3.41
C VAL A 170 17.29 -15.27 3.37
N GLN A 171 16.65 -15.46 2.20
CA GLN A 171 15.71 -16.54 1.95
C GLN A 171 16.48 -17.80 1.56
N GLY A 172 17.01 -18.53 2.56
CA GLY A 172 17.55 -19.87 2.34
C GLY A 172 16.54 -20.81 1.66
N PRO A 173 17.00 -21.91 1.02
CA PRO A 173 16.14 -22.79 0.25
C PRO A 173 15.05 -23.38 1.15
N ARG A 174 13.79 -23.11 0.79
CA ARG A 174 12.52 -23.71 1.26
C ARG A 174 12.61 -24.52 2.56
N GLY A 175 12.13 -23.93 3.67
CA GLY A 175 11.65 -24.73 4.81
C GLY A 175 12.27 -24.44 6.18
N SER A 176 13.17 -23.46 6.32
CA SER A 176 13.61 -22.99 7.63
C SER A 176 13.29 -21.51 7.80
N LEU A 177 12.23 -21.23 8.58
CA LEU A 177 11.84 -19.92 9.12
C LEU A 177 12.92 -19.38 10.08
N SER A 178 14.15 -19.22 9.61
CA SER A 178 15.18 -18.64 10.45
C SER A 178 15.14 -17.13 10.31
N GLY A 179 14.16 -16.49 10.95
CA GLY A 179 14.24 -15.07 11.31
C GLY A 179 15.60 -14.74 11.97
N PHE A 180 16.25 -15.74 12.57
CA PHE A 180 17.65 -15.74 12.99
C PHE A 180 18.68 -15.31 11.91
N LEU A 181 18.58 -15.77 10.66
CA LEU A 181 19.49 -15.38 9.58
C LEU A 181 19.25 -13.91 9.15
N TYR A 182 18.00 -13.46 9.20
CA TYR A 182 17.66 -12.05 9.03
C TYR A 182 18.24 -11.20 10.16
N CYS A 183 18.14 -11.67 11.39
CA CYS A 183 18.68 -10.94 12.53
C CYS A 183 20.20 -10.80 12.47
N SER A 184 20.95 -11.83 12.07
CA SER A 184 22.42 -11.71 11.98
C SER A 184 22.86 -10.67 10.93
N VAL A 185 22.20 -10.61 9.78
CA VAL A 185 22.51 -9.64 8.71
C VAL A 185 22.10 -8.22 9.12
N PHE A 186 20.88 -8.04 9.63
CA PHE A 186 20.32 -6.70 9.89
C PHE A 186 20.74 -6.08 11.23
N LEU A 187 21.15 -6.89 12.22
CA LEU A 187 21.73 -6.37 13.48
C LEU A 187 23.17 -5.87 13.30
N SER A 188 23.86 -6.30 12.24
CA SER A 188 25.20 -5.83 11.90
C SER A 188 25.23 -4.42 11.27
N VAL A 189 24.07 -3.88 10.87
CA VAL A 189 23.94 -2.55 10.27
C VAL A 189 23.74 -1.49 11.39
N PRO A 190 24.61 -0.46 11.48
CA PRO A 190 24.53 0.56 12.54
C PRO A 190 23.16 1.27 12.58
N ARG A 191 22.78 1.78 13.77
CA ARG A 191 21.50 2.49 14.00
C ARG A 191 21.24 3.73 13.12
N ASN A 192 22.21 4.17 12.31
CA ASN A 192 22.26 5.54 11.78
C ASN A 192 22.05 5.68 10.26
N THR A 193 21.53 4.67 9.56
CA THR A 193 21.02 4.87 8.20
C THR A 193 19.70 5.64 8.29
N ARG A 194 19.79 6.97 8.30
CA ARG A 194 18.66 7.91 8.31
C ARG A 194 17.85 7.71 7.03
N CYS A 195 16.59 7.29 7.16
CA CYS A 195 15.58 7.62 6.17
C CYS A 195 15.19 9.09 6.45
N PRO A 196 15.37 10.03 5.52
CA PRO A 196 15.06 11.45 5.75
C PRO A 196 13.57 11.72 6.05
N ASN A 197 12.67 10.77 5.75
CA ASN A 197 11.22 10.98 5.77
C ASN A 197 10.46 10.22 6.88
N CYS A 198 11.14 9.51 7.79
CA CYS A 198 10.47 8.77 8.86
C CYS A 198 10.28 9.56 10.17
N PHE A 199 10.42 10.87 10.16
CA PHE A 199 10.05 11.74 11.28
C PHE A 199 8.98 12.74 10.85
N VAL A 200 7.72 12.31 10.89
CA VAL A 200 6.56 13.17 11.14
C VAL A 200 5.66 12.46 12.14
#